data_AF-A0A4P2VJZ1-F1
#
_entry.id   AF-A0A4P2VJZ1-F1
#
_cell.length_a   1.000
_cell.length_b   1.000
_cell.length_c   1.000
_cell.angle_alpha   90.00
_cell.angle_beta   90.00
_cell.angle_gamma   90.00
#
_symmetry.space_group_name_H-M   'P 1'
#
loop_
_entity.id
_entity.type
_entity.pdbx_description
1 polymer ?
#
loop_
_entity_poly.entity_id
_entity_poly.type
_entity_poly.pdbx_seq_one_letter_code
_entity_poly.pdbx_strand_id
1 'polypeptide(L)'
;MLKIFLKNISIFILFSHSCSAFSLPEEEVAACWDAANRPPYTYSDAAEPNISKGFVIDLVEEVARRKKINLIIEGLPWNRCLDLTKKGVYQIILGATENRERKIDYHFSQTIF
;
A
#
# COMPACT_ATOMS: atom_id res chain seq x y z
N MET A 1 5.18 -46.34 47.31
CA MET A 1 6.18 -45.44 46.69
C MET A 1 5.76 -44.98 45.28
N LEU A 2 4.48 -44.64 45.07
CA LEU A 2 3.95 -44.27 43.75
C LEU A 2 3.40 -42.81 43.69
N LYS A 3 3.31 -42.11 44.83
CA LYS A 3 2.75 -40.76 44.91
C LYS A 3 3.77 -39.62 44.75
N ILE A 4 5.08 -39.93 44.68
CA ILE A 4 6.15 -38.91 44.58
C ILE A 4 6.42 -38.55 43.11
N PHE A 5 6.09 -39.43 42.17
CA PHE A 5 6.39 -39.23 40.74
C PHE A 5 5.45 -38.25 40.02
N LEU A 6 4.29 -37.92 40.61
CA LEU A 6 3.29 -37.02 40.00
C LEU A 6 3.49 -35.55 40.35
N LYS A 7 4.31 -35.22 41.37
CA LYS A 7 4.50 -33.84 41.85
C LYS A 7 5.49 -33.02 41.01
N ASN A 8 6.33 -33.68 40.20
CA ASN A 8 7.38 -33.01 39.43
C ASN A 8 6.98 -32.70 37.97
N ILE A 9 5.77 -33.05 37.55
CA ILE A 9 5.28 -32.80 36.18
C ILE A 9 4.67 -31.38 36.05
N SER A 10 4.39 -30.69 37.15
CA SER A 10 3.81 -29.32 37.13
C SER A 10 4.81 -28.19 36.86
N ILE A 11 6.12 -28.42 36.83
CA ILE A 11 7.13 -27.34 36.73
C ILE A 11 7.70 -27.18 35.31
N PHE A 12 7.21 -27.93 34.31
CA PHE A 12 7.77 -27.90 32.95
C PHE A 12 6.91 -27.18 31.88
N ILE A 13 5.83 -26.49 32.27
CA ILE A 13 4.88 -25.84 31.33
C ILE A 13 4.93 -24.29 31.43
N LEU A 14 6.04 -23.71 31.87
CA LEU A 14 6.20 -22.24 31.93
C LEU A 14 7.27 -21.68 30.98
N PHE A 15 7.95 -22.51 30.16
CA PHE A 15 9.14 -22.05 29.41
C PHE A 15 9.00 -21.98 27.88
N SER A 16 7.81 -22.14 27.30
CA SER A 16 7.71 -22.18 25.83
C SER A 16 6.43 -21.56 25.30
N HIS A 17 6.27 -20.25 25.48
CA HIS A 17 5.43 -19.43 24.61
C HIS A 17 6.18 -18.17 24.21
N SER A 18 7.39 -18.33 23.66
CA SER A 18 7.93 -17.32 22.74
C SER A 18 7.09 -17.42 21.47
N CYS A 19 5.93 -16.77 21.47
CA CYS A 19 5.19 -16.49 20.25
C CYS A 19 6.11 -15.58 19.43
N SER A 20 6.80 -16.14 18.45
CA SER A 20 7.47 -15.34 17.44
C SER A 20 6.38 -14.50 16.78
N ALA A 21 6.44 -13.18 16.95
CA ALA A 21 5.64 -12.28 16.15
C ALA A 21 6.09 -12.46 14.70
N PHE A 22 5.34 -13.26 13.94
CA PHE A 22 5.50 -13.33 12.50
C PHE A 22 5.12 -11.95 11.97
N SER A 23 6.14 -11.14 11.64
CA SER A 23 5.90 -9.92 10.88
C SER A 23 5.32 -10.37 9.56
N LEU A 24 4.08 -9.96 9.28
CA LEU A 24 3.58 -10.02 7.90
C LEU A 24 4.62 -9.32 7.02
N PRO A 25 4.91 -9.83 5.81
CA PRO A 25 5.70 -9.07 4.86
C PRO A 25 5.07 -7.69 4.74
N GLU A 26 5.90 -6.65 4.79
CA GLU A 26 5.44 -5.27 4.64
C GLU A 26 4.77 -5.17 3.27
N GLU A 27 3.43 -5.18 3.25
CA GLU A 27 2.68 -5.13 2.00
C GLU A 27 2.97 -3.80 1.31
N GLU A 28 3.57 -3.90 0.13
CA GLU A 28 3.83 -2.77 -0.72
C GLU A 28 2.52 -2.27 -1.31
N VAL A 29 2.26 -0.97 -1.16
CA VAL A 29 1.10 -0.32 -1.75
C VAL A 29 1.54 0.24 -3.11
N ALA A 30 0.88 -0.21 -4.18
CA ALA A 30 1.13 0.26 -5.52
C ALA A 30 0.10 1.33 -5.92
N ALA A 31 0.59 2.46 -6.42
CA ALA A 31 -0.20 3.54 -6.98
C ALA A 31 0.14 3.76 -8.46
N CYS A 32 -0.86 4.15 -9.25
CA CYS A 32 -0.64 4.51 -10.64
C CYS A 32 -1.23 5.87 -11.00
N TRP A 33 -0.67 6.50 -12.03
CA TRP A 33 -1.14 7.77 -12.59
C TRP A 33 -1.19 7.72 -14.13
N ASP A 34 -1.87 8.69 -14.75
CA ASP A 34 -1.99 8.83 -16.21
C ASP A 34 -0.66 9.28 -16.85
N ALA A 35 0.06 8.36 -17.50
CA ALA A 35 1.35 8.61 -18.15
C ALA A 35 1.34 9.68 -19.28
N ALA A 36 0.19 10.31 -19.55
CA ALA A 36 0.06 11.42 -20.50
C ALA A 36 0.76 12.72 -20.07
N ASN A 37 1.45 12.75 -18.92
CA ASN A 37 2.16 13.91 -18.35
C ASN A 37 1.29 15.17 -18.21
N ARG A 38 0.91 15.49 -16.98
CA ARG A 38 0.13 16.68 -16.60
C ARG A 38 0.91 17.51 -15.58
N PRO A 39 2.01 18.18 -15.98
CA PRO A 39 2.70 19.10 -15.08
C PRO A 39 1.76 20.26 -14.67
N PRO A 40 1.87 20.77 -13.43
CA PRO A 40 2.84 20.37 -12.40
C PRO A 40 2.39 19.18 -11.52
N TYR A 41 1.28 18.52 -11.85
CA TYR A 41 0.61 17.56 -10.96
C TYR A 41 1.21 16.16 -10.98
N THR A 42 1.31 15.53 -12.15
CA THR A 42 1.89 14.19 -12.33
C THR A 42 2.62 14.13 -13.67
N TYR A 43 3.91 13.88 -13.65
CA TYR A 43 4.73 13.78 -14.87
C TYR A 43 6.01 12.99 -14.60
N SER A 44 6.71 12.61 -15.66
CA SER A 44 8.09 12.13 -15.60
C SER A 44 8.95 12.91 -16.60
N ASP A 45 10.21 13.13 -16.24
CA ASP A 45 11.15 13.78 -17.15
C ASP A 45 11.57 12.82 -18.26
N ALA A 46 11.82 13.33 -19.47
CA ALA A 46 12.27 12.49 -20.59
C ALA A 46 13.62 11.81 -20.31
N ALA A 47 14.47 12.42 -19.49
CA ALA A 47 15.74 11.84 -19.05
C ALA A 47 15.56 10.74 -17.99
N GLU A 48 14.45 10.77 -17.25
CA GLU A 48 14.13 9.86 -16.14
C GLU A 48 12.68 9.37 -16.24
N PRO A 49 12.32 8.64 -17.32
CA PRO A 49 10.92 8.31 -17.63
C PRO A 49 10.26 7.37 -16.62
N ASN A 50 11.06 6.73 -15.75
CA ASN A 50 10.60 5.84 -14.70
C ASN A 50 10.44 6.54 -13.34
N ILE A 51 10.80 7.82 -13.24
CA ILE A 51 10.69 8.59 -11.99
C ILE A 51 9.44 9.46 -12.09
N SER A 52 8.43 9.13 -11.29
CA SER A 52 7.21 9.93 -11.15
C SER A 52 7.53 11.22 -10.37
N LYS A 53 7.03 12.37 -10.84
CA LYS A 53 7.25 13.70 -10.25
C LYS A 53 5.96 14.52 -10.26
N GLY A 54 5.93 15.54 -9.42
CA GLY A 54 4.87 16.55 -9.38
C GLY A 54 4.10 16.57 -8.07
N PHE A 55 3.25 17.58 -7.93
CA PHE A 55 2.58 17.89 -6.67
C PHE A 55 1.79 16.70 -6.08
N VAL A 56 1.11 15.93 -6.92
CA VAL A 56 0.30 14.78 -6.45
C VAL A 56 1.21 13.64 -5.98
N ILE A 57 2.37 13.48 -6.61
CA ILE A 57 3.40 12.50 -6.22
C ILE A 57 3.94 12.88 -4.84
N ASP A 58 4.44 14.11 -4.70
CA ASP A 58 5.00 14.61 -3.43
C ASP A 58 4.00 14.51 -2.27
N LEU A 59 2.73 14.84 -2.53
CA LEU A 59 1.67 14.76 -1.53
C LEU A 59 1.46 13.32 -1.04
N VAL A 60 1.35 12.36 -1.97
CA VAL A 60 1.01 10.98 -1.60
C VAL A 60 2.21 10.27 -0.97
N GLU A 61 3.43 10.60 -1.39
CA GLU A 61 4.68 10.15 -0.74
C GLU A 61 4.79 10.67 0.69
N GLU A 62 4.47 11.94 0.94
CA GLU A 62 4.48 12.49 2.30
C GLU A 62 3.42 11.83 3.19
N VAL A 63 2.24 11.50 2.64
CA VAL A 63 1.22 10.71 3.35
C VAL A 63 1.74 9.31 3.67
N ALA A 64 2.32 8.62 2.69
CA ALA A 64 2.89 7.27 2.88
C ALA A 64 4.00 7.27 3.92
N ARG A 65 4.92 8.24 3.86
CA ARG A 65 6.01 8.43 4.83
C ARG A 65 5.49 8.62 6.25
N ARG A 66 4.48 9.49 6.45
CA ARG A 66 3.86 9.71 7.77
C ARG A 66 3.17 8.46 8.30
N LYS A 67 2.63 7.61 7.41
CA LYS A 67 1.94 6.37 7.75
C LYS A 67 2.84 5.14 7.79
N LYS A 68 4.13 5.29 7.44
CA LYS A 68 5.09 4.18 7.29
C LYS A 68 4.56 3.12 6.32
N ILE A 69 4.02 3.57 5.20
CA ILE A 69 3.59 2.71 4.10
C ILE A 69 4.75 2.65 3.10
N ASN A 70 5.17 1.45 2.72
CA ASN A 70 6.04 1.26 1.57
C ASN A 70 5.22 1.46 0.29
N LEU A 71 5.48 2.55 -0.43
CA LEU A 71 4.67 2.98 -1.57
C LEU A 71 5.52 2.96 -2.86
N ILE A 72 4.98 2.34 -3.92
CA ILE A 72 5.48 2.46 -5.28
C ILE A 72 4.50 3.27 -6.13
N ILE A 73 5.01 4.17 -6.98
CA ILE A 73 4.20 4.99 -7.87
C ILE A 73 4.70 4.90 -9.31
N GLU A 74 3.81 4.49 -10.22
CA GLU A 74 4.16 4.28 -11.63
C GLU A 74 3.21 4.99 -12.60
N GLY A 75 3.77 5.52 -13.69
CA GLY A 75 2.99 6.07 -14.79
C GLY A 75 2.50 4.97 -15.72
N LEU A 76 1.19 4.84 -15.91
CA LEU A 76 0.57 3.88 -16.82
C LEU A 76 -0.37 4.57 -17.82
N PRO A 77 -0.65 3.96 -18.98
CA PRO A 77 -1.77 4.39 -19.80
C PRO A 77 -3.06 4.43 -18.98
N TRP A 78 -3.82 5.53 -19.04
CA TRP A 78 -4.93 5.79 -18.14
C TRP A 78 -5.92 4.63 -17.99
N ASN A 79 -6.36 4.03 -19.11
CA ASN A 79 -7.30 2.91 -19.10
C ASN A 79 -6.73 1.68 -18.37
N ARG A 80 -5.41 1.46 -18.45
CA ARG A 80 -4.72 0.37 -17.76
C ARG A 80 -4.63 0.64 -16.25
N CYS A 81 -4.34 1.88 -15.85
CA CYS A 81 -4.33 2.25 -14.44
C CYS A 81 -5.71 2.00 -13.80
N LEU A 82 -6.80 2.46 -14.45
CA LEU A 82 -8.16 2.20 -13.99
C LEU A 82 -8.45 0.69 -13.86
N ASP A 83 -8.26 -0.08 -14.93
CA ASP A 83 -8.57 -1.51 -14.96
C ASP A 83 -7.77 -2.31 -13.91
N LEU A 84 -6.49 -2.02 -13.74
CA LEU A 84 -5.65 -2.73 -12.79
C LEU A 84 -5.97 -2.36 -11.35
N THR A 85 -6.37 -1.13 -11.05
CA THR A 85 -6.84 -0.79 -9.71
C THR A 85 -8.19 -1.42 -9.40
N LYS A 86 -9.12 -1.45 -10.38
CA LYS A 86 -10.41 -2.13 -10.20
C LYS A 86 -10.22 -3.62 -9.87
N LYS A 87 -9.18 -4.25 -10.43
CA LYS A 87 -8.80 -5.65 -10.17
C LYS A 87 -7.98 -5.85 -8.90
N GLY A 88 -7.63 -4.77 -8.19
CA GLY A 88 -6.83 -4.81 -6.96
C GLY A 88 -5.32 -5.02 -7.17
N VAL A 89 -4.83 -4.96 -8.41
CA VAL A 89 -3.39 -5.08 -8.74
C VAL A 89 -2.64 -3.82 -8.28
N TYR A 90 -3.24 -2.65 -8.48
CA TYR A 90 -2.82 -1.40 -7.84
C TYR A 90 -3.87 -1.03 -6.79
N GLN A 91 -3.45 -0.44 -5.68
CA GLN A 91 -4.36 -0.05 -4.60
C GLN A 91 -4.83 1.39 -4.75
N ILE A 92 -4.11 2.23 -5.50
CA ILE A 92 -4.40 3.66 -5.61
C ILE A 92 -4.32 4.13 -7.07
N ILE A 93 -5.31 4.92 -7.50
CA ILE A 93 -5.25 5.73 -8.74
C ILE A 93 -5.08 7.18 -8.35
N LEU A 94 -4.07 7.84 -8.89
CA LEU A 94 -3.81 9.26 -8.69
C LEU A 94 -4.47 10.10 -9.79
N GLY A 95 -5.06 11.23 -9.40
CA GLY A 95 -5.67 12.19 -10.34
C GLY A 95 -7.03 11.79 -10.93
N ALA A 96 -7.68 10.75 -10.39
CA ALA A 96 -9.03 10.37 -10.82
C ALA A 96 -10.06 11.39 -10.33
N THR A 97 -10.79 12.02 -11.26
CA THR A 97 -11.99 12.80 -10.92
C THR A 97 -13.14 11.87 -10.55
N GLU A 98 -13.83 12.18 -9.44
CA GLU A 98 -15.03 11.47 -8.99
C GLU A 98 -16.19 11.67 -9.98
N ASN A 99 -16.85 10.58 -10.35
CA ASN A 99 -18.09 10.61 -11.12
C ASN A 99 -18.97 9.40 -10.77
N ARG A 100 -20.22 9.39 -11.24
CA ARG A 100 -21.19 8.34 -10.88
C ARG A 100 -20.72 6.93 -11.24
N GLU A 101 -20.05 6.77 -12.37
CA GLU A 101 -19.55 5.47 -12.84
C GLU A 101 -18.40 4.97 -11.97
N ARG A 102 -17.41 5.81 -11.71
CA ARG A 102 -16.21 5.46 -10.93
C ARG A 102 -16.50 5.20 -9.46
N LYS A 103 -17.55 5.81 -8.90
CA LYS A 103 -17.98 5.50 -7.52
C LYS A 103 -18.48 4.06 -7.33
N ILE A 104 -18.83 3.38 -8.43
CA ILE A 104 -19.22 1.97 -8.39
C ILE A 104 -17.97 1.10 -8.18
N ASP A 105 -16.86 1.48 -8.81
CA ASP A 105 -15.64 0.67 -8.88
C ASP A 105 -14.57 1.08 -7.84
N TYR A 106 -14.60 2.31 -7.34
CA TYR A 106 -13.53 2.86 -6.50
C TYR A 106 -14.06 3.65 -5.30
N HIS A 107 -13.24 3.67 -4.24
CA HIS A 107 -13.37 4.62 -3.15
C HIS A 107 -12.51 5.85 -3.41
N PHE A 108 -13.02 7.01 -2.99
CA PHE A 108 -12.35 8.31 -3.16
C PHE A 108 -11.89 8.85 -1.81
N SER A 109 -10.73 9.50 -1.79
CA SER A 109 -10.31 10.33 -0.67
C SER A 109 -11.17 11.59 -0.58
N GLN A 110 -10.94 12.39 0.46
CA GLN A 110 -11.42 13.77 0.44
C GLN A 110 -10.81 14.52 -0.75
N THR A 111 -11.59 15.43 -1.32
CA THR A 111 -11.16 16.30 -2.41
C THR A 111 -10.03 17.21 -1.94
N ILE A 112 -8.96 17.27 -2.73
CA ILE A 112 -7.75 18.06 -2.46
C ILE A 112 -7.59 19.24 -3.44
N PHE A 113 -8.34 19.22 -4.55
CA PHE A 113 -8.48 20.28 -5.55
C PHE A 113 -9.74 20.08 -6.40
#